data_AF-A0A3N5VMH2-F1
#
_entry.id   AF-A0A3N5VMH2-F1
#
_cell.length_a   1.000
_cell.length_b   1.000
_cell.length_c   1.000
_cell.angle_alpha   90.00
_cell.angle_beta   90.00
_cell.angle_gamma   90.00
#
_symmetry.space_group_name_H-M   'P 1'
#
loop_
_entity.id
_entity.type
_entity.pdbx_description
1 polymer ?
#
loop_
_entity_poly.entity_id
_entity_poly.type
_entity_poly.pdbx_seq_one_letter_code
_entity_poly.pdbx_strand_id
1 'polypeptide(L)'
;VLRSQEFSNHPGIIRRLGVIAMNTALEVDLYGNTNSTHICGTDLMNGIGGSMDFSRNSYISFIMCPSISKGGKISNIVPMCSHVDNTEHSVSIIVTDQGLADMRRMGPAERSRTIIEKCAHPAYRPYLRRYLETSRKGHLRHNLENCFELHRNLQRYGAMLPDLKISEETETVTTCA
;
A
#
# COMPACT_ATOMS: atom_id res chain seq x y z
N VAL A 1 4.58 21.02 -24.18
CA VAL A 1 5.85 21.67 -23.79
C VAL A 1 6.61 20.71 -22.89
N LEU A 2 7.81 20.29 -23.29
CA LEU A 2 8.67 19.44 -22.45
C LEU A 2 9.55 20.35 -21.58
N ARG A 3 9.84 19.92 -20.35
CA ARG A 3 10.68 20.65 -19.38
C ARG A 3 11.66 19.70 -18.73
N SER A 4 12.74 20.23 -18.15
CA SER A 4 13.69 19.44 -17.37
C SER A 4 13.01 18.82 -16.15
N GLN A 5 13.55 17.68 -15.67
CA GLN A 5 13.03 17.00 -14.48
C GLN A 5 13.02 17.91 -13.26
N GLU A 6 14.07 18.71 -13.08
CA GLU A 6 14.18 19.69 -11.98
C GLU A 6 13.02 20.69 -11.96
N PHE A 7 12.47 21.01 -13.14
CA PHE A 7 11.33 21.92 -13.26
C PHE A 7 9.99 21.18 -13.19
N SER A 8 9.85 20.05 -13.91
CA SER A 8 8.60 19.28 -13.93
C SER A 8 8.26 18.71 -12.55
N ASN A 9 9.27 18.31 -11.78
CA ASN A 9 9.12 17.71 -10.47
C ASN A 9 9.35 18.72 -9.33
N HIS A 10 9.45 20.01 -9.64
CA HIS A 10 9.78 21.02 -8.64
C HIS A 10 8.68 21.11 -7.56
N PRO A 11 8.99 20.86 -6.27
CA PRO A 11 8.01 20.86 -5.18
C PRO A 11 7.14 22.12 -5.11
N GLY A 12 7.79 23.28 -5.25
CA GLY A 12 7.10 24.57 -5.21
C GLY A 12 6.11 24.79 -6.35
N ILE A 13 6.35 24.17 -7.52
CA ILE A 13 5.45 24.28 -8.68
C ILE A 13 4.27 23.34 -8.49
N ILE A 14 4.55 22.08 -8.15
CA ILE A 14 3.53 21.05 -7.87
C ILE A 14 2.51 21.57 -6.85
N ARG A 15 3.01 22.11 -5.74
CA ARG A 15 2.17 22.65 -4.67
C ARG A 15 1.39 23.89 -5.07
N ARG A 16 2.03 24.83 -5.79
CA ARG A 16 1.38 26.08 -6.22
C ARG A 16 0.26 25.84 -7.22
N LEU A 17 0.44 24.88 -8.12
CA LEU A 17 -0.56 24.53 -9.13
C LEU A 17 -1.66 23.62 -8.58
N GLY A 18 -1.50 23.08 -7.36
CA GLY A 18 -2.49 22.19 -6.75
C GLY A 18 -2.63 20.87 -7.49
N VAL A 19 -1.51 20.30 -7.95
CA VAL A 19 -1.50 19.06 -8.74
C VAL A 19 -2.13 17.91 -7.95
N ILE A 20 -2.90 17.06 -8.63
CA ILE A 20 -3.38 15.78 -8.09
C ILE A 20 -2.36 14.71 -8.48
N ALA A 21 -1.74 14.07 -7.49
CA ALA A 21 -0.77 13.01 -7.71
C ALA A 21 -1.47 11.65 -7.74
N MET A 22 -1.11 10.82 -8.71
CA MET A 22 -1.60 9.46 -8.87
C MET A 22 -0.39 8.57 -9.10
N ASN A 23 0.00 7.78 -8.10
CA ASN A 23 1.17 6.91 -8.15
C ASN A 23 0.75 5.47 -7.86
N THR A 24 1.59 4.52 -8.27
CA THR A 24 1.41 3.10 -7.98
C THR A 24 2.28 2.66 -6.80
N ALA A 25 1.82 1.68 -6.04
CA ALA A 25 2.61 1.03 -5.00
C ALA A 25 2.68 -0.49 -5.20
N LEU A 26 3.79 -1.09 -4.77
CA LEU A 26 3.95 -2.54 -4.65
C LEU A 26 3.13 -3.06 -3.48
N GLU A 27 3.23 -2.39 -2.32
CA GLU A 27 2.46 -2.74 -1.13
C GLU A 27 2.17 -1.50 -0.28
N VAL A 28 1.11 -1.61 0.51
CA VAL A 28 0.61 -0.56 1.39
C VAL A 28 0.32 -1.18 2.74
N ASP A 29 0.74 -0.53 3.81
CA ASP A 29 0.47 -1.03 5.15
C ASP A 29 -0.88 -0.56 5.70
N LEU A 30 -1.26 -1.11 6.85
CA LEU A 30 -2.48 -0.74 7.56
C LEU A 30 -2.49 0.71 8.04
N TYR A 31 -1.37 1.42 8.01
CA TYR A 31 -1.28 2.81 8.47
C TYR A 31 -1.15 3.81 7.33
N GLY A 32 -1.12 3.35 6.09
CA GLY A 32 -1.02 4.17 4.90
C GLY A 32 0.41 4.51 4.49
N ASN A 33 1.41 3.82 5.03
CA ASN A 33 2.75 3.83 4.46
C ASN A 33 2.77 2.97 3.20
N THR A 34 3.59 3.35 2.22
CA THR A 34 3.62 2.71 0.92
C THR A 34 5.03 2.40 0.48
N ASN A 35 5.16 1.24 -0.15
CA ASN A 35 6.37 0.73 -0.77
C ASN A 35 6.16 0.69 -2.28
N SER A 36 7.08 1.26 -3.03
CA SER A 36 7.10 1.32 -4.49
C SER A 36 8.40 0.76 -5.08
N THR A 37 9.39 0.42 -4.24
CA THR A 37 10.76 0.16 -4.68
C THR A 37 11.26 -1.25 -4.40
N HIS A 38 11.08 -1.77 -3.18
CA HIS A 38 11.76 -3.00 -2.75
C HIS A 38 10.78 -4.16 -2.53
N ILE A 39 10.94 -5.25 -3.26
CA ILE A 39 10.24 -6.51 -2.98
C ILE A 39 10.84 -7.13 -1.72
N CYS A 40 9.98 -7.47 -0.76
CA CYS A 40 10.39 -8.06 0.52
C CYS A 40 11.50 -7.26 1.24
N GLY A 41 11.60 -5.95 0.97
CA GLY A 41 12.56 -5.03 1.58
C GLY A 41 13.99 -5.10 1.02
N THR A 42 14.29 -6.01 0.09
CA THR A 42 15.67 -6.22 -0.41
C THR A 42 15.80 -6.06 -1.92
N ASP A 43 14.90 -6.64 -2.70
CA ASP A 43 15.07 -6.71 -4.15
C ASP A 43 14.49 -5.46 -4.81
N LEU A 44 15.35 -4.70 -5.51
CA LEU A 44 14.92 -3.49 -6.22
C LEU A 44 14.09 -3.85 -7.46
N MET A 45 12.93 -3.21 -7.60
CA MET A 45 12.14 -3.26 -8.84
C MET A 45 12.67 -2.27 -9.89
N ASN A 46 12.36 -0.98 -9.71
CA ASN A 46 12.73 0.09 -10.64
C ASN A 46 13.50 1.19 -9.90
N GLY A 47 12.89 1.74 -8.83
CA GLY A 47 13.37 2.90 -8.10
C GLY A 47 12.23 3.86 -7.76
N ILE A 48 12.46 4.79 -6.84
CA ILE A 48 11.41 5.70 -6.32
C ILE A 48 10.91 6.68 -7.39
N GLY A 49 11.79 7.05 -8.32
CA GLY A 49 11.49 8.04 -9.37
C GLY A 49 11.06 9.39 -8.79
N GLY A 50 10.02 9.99 -9.38
CA GLY A 50 9.42 11.23 -8.89
C GLY A 50 8.24 11.02 -7.93
N SER A 51 7.95 9.78 -7.51
CA SER A 51 6.73 9.48 -6.75
C SER A 51 6.66 10.29 -5.45
N MET A 52 7.80 10.50 -4.78
CA MET A 52 7.89 11.29 -3.56
C MET A 52 7.73 12.79 -3.80
N ASP A 53 8.24 13.31 -4.92
CA ASP A 53 8.10 14.72 -5.31
C ASP A 53 6.62 15.09 -5.42
N PHE A 54 5.83 14.24 -6.07
CA PHE A 54 4.40 14.46 -6.25
C PHE A 54 3.58 14.09 -5.01
N SER A 55 3.85 12.95 -4.36
CA SER A 55 3.04 12.48 -3.23
C SER A 55 3.06 13.47 -2.06
N ARG A 56 4.21 14.08 -1.77
CA ARG A 56 4.33 15.03 -0.64
C ARG A 56 3.82 16.43 -0.96
N ASN A 57 3.91 16.87 -2.22
CA ASN A 57 3.64 18.26 -2.61
C ASN A 57 2.33 18.48 -3.36
N SER A 58 1.65 17.40 -3.74
CA SER A 58 0.32 17.47 -4.37
C SER A 58 -0.75 18.00 -3.43
N TYR A 59 -1.84 18.48 -4.01
CA TYR A 59 -3.03 18.87 -3.25
C TYR A 59 -3.74 17.63 -2.69
N ILE A 60 -3.81 16.56 -3.48
CA ILE A 60 -4.30 15.24 -3.07
C ILE A 60 -3.38 14.19 -3.71
N SER A 61 -2.93 13.25 -2.88
CA SER A 61 -2.09 12.12 -3.29
C SER A 61 -2.88 10.81 -3.27
N PHE A 62 -3.02 10.19 -4.44
CA PHE A 62 -3.61 8.87 -4.63
C PHE A 62 -2.51 7.84 -4.82
N ILE A 63 -2.60 6.75 -4.07
CA ILE A 63 -1.80 5.54 -4.25
C ILE A 63 -2.70 4.43 -4.74
N MET A 64 -2.33 3.83 -5.86
CA MET A 64 -3.09 2.78 -6.52
C MET A 64 -2.31 1.47 -6.50
N CYS A 65 -2.94 0.39 -6.11
CA CYS A 65 -2.38 -0.95 -6.21
C CYS A 65 -3.50 -1.98 -6.39
N PRO A 66 -3.28 -3.10 -7.09
CA PRO A 66 -4.21 -4.23 -6.98
C PRO A 66 -4.23 -4.72 -5.53
N SER A 67 -5.34 -5.25 -5.05
CA SER A 67 -5.45 -5.75 -3.68
C SER A 67 -4.66 -7.04 -3.46
N ILE A 68 -4.51 -7.85 -4.53
CA ILE A 68 -3.72 -9.07 -4.59
C ILE A 68 -2.89 -9.14 -5.88
N SER A 69 -1.78 -9.86 -5.81
CA SER A 69 -0.86 -10.10 -6.93
C SER A 69 -0.49 -11.59 -7.04
N LYS A 70 0.04 -12.00 -8.19
CA LYS A 70 0.52 -13.38 -8.47
C LYS A 70 -0.54 -14.46 -8.21
N GLY A 71 -1.74 -14.28 -8.76
CA GLY A 71 -2.85 -15.24 -8.62
C GLY A 71 -3.33 -15.39 -7.18
N GLY A 72 -3.36 -14.28 -6.43
CA GLY A 72 -3.82 -14.29 -5.05
C GLY A 72 -2.83 -14.80 -4.01
N LYS A 73 -1.58 -15.14 -4.40
CA LYS A 73 -0.53 -15.59 -3.46
C LYS A 73 0.04 -14.44 -2.62
N ILE A 74 -0.05 -13.21 -3.11
CA ILE A 74 0.51 -12.01 -2.50
C ILE A 74 -0.64 -11.04 -2.23
N SER A 75 -0.72 -10.52 -1.00
CA SER A 75 -1.54 -9.37 -0.66
C SER A 75 -0.71 -8.10 -0.79
N ASN A 76 -1.26 -7.10 -1.47
CA ASN A 76 -0.63 -5.78 -1.54
C ASN A 76 -1.01 -4.92 -0.33
N ILE A 77 -2.00 -5.32 0.47
CA ILE A 77 -2.25 -4.73 1.80
C ILE A 77 -1.61 -5.62 2.86
N VAL A 78 -0.66 -5.07 3.61
CA VAL A 78 0.16 -5.80 4.59
C VAL A 78 0.08 -5.19 5.99
N PRO A 79 0.40 -5.93 7.07
CA PRO A 79 0.47 -5.34 8.40
C PRO A 79 1.47 -4.19 8.50
N MET A 80 2.68 -4.39 7.96
CA MET A 80 3.77 -3.41 7.89
C MET A 80 4.46 -3.54 6.54
N CYS A 81 4.78 -2.43 5.89
CA CYS A 81 5.58 -2.45 4.66
C CYS A 81 7.01 -2.89 4.97
N SER A 82 7.57 -3.73 4.09
CA SER A 82 8.96 -4.20 4.19
C SER A 82 9.98 -3.08 3.91
N HIS A 83 9.58 -2.07 3.15
CA HIS A 83 10.30 -0.83 2.90
C HIS A 83 9.29 0.33 2.81
N VAL A 84 9.67 1.55 3.20
CA VAL A 84 8.75 2.70 3.18
C VAL A 84 9.33 3.81 2.33
N ASP A 85 8.71 4.08 1.18
CA ASP A 85 9.05 5.21 0.32
C ASP A 85 8.20 6.44 0.65
N ASN A 86 6.89 6.24 0.88
CA ASN A 86 6.00 7.30 1.32
C ASN A 86 5.38 6.94 2.66
N THR A 87 5.39 7.91 3.57
CA THR A 87 4.82 7.76 4.90
C THR A 87 3.33 8.07 4.91
N GLU A 88 2.66 7.71 5.99
CA GLU A 88 1.24 7.95 6.25
C GLU A 88 0.83 9.43 6.19
N HIS A 89 1.80 10.34 6.30
CA HIS A 89 1.59 11.78 6.23
C HIS A 89 1.60 12.33 4.79
N SER A 90 2.14 11.56 3.84
CA SER A 90 2.23 11.96 2.43
C SER A 90 1.13 11.33 1.58
N VAL A 91 0.49 10.27 2.06
CA VAL A 91 -0.55 9.55 1.31
C VAL A 91 -1.93 9.98 1.80
N SER A 92 -2.77 10.47 0.88
CA SER A 92 -4.12 10.91 1.22
C SER A 92 -5.16 9.82 1.00
N ILE A 93 -5.06 9.12 -0.14
CA ILE A 93 -6.08 8.17 -0.60
C ILE A 93 -5.38 6.92 -1.13
N ILE A 94 -5.90 5.74 -0.78
CA ILE A 94 -5.50 4.46 -1.36
C ILE A 94 -6.65 3.91 -2.20
N VAL A 95 -6.34 3.38 -3.36
CA VAL A 95 -7.31 2.77 -4.28
C VAL A 95 -6.84 1.38 -4.67
N THR A 96 -7.74 0.41 -4.57
CA THR A 96 -7.56 -0.94 -5.10
C THR A 96 -8.76 -1.34 -5.94
N ASP A 97 -8.69 -2.52 -6.56
CA ASP A 97 -9.82 -3.17 -7.24
C ASP A 97 -11.03 -3.41 -6.31
N GLN A 98 -10.83 -3.39 -5.00
CA GLN A 98 -11.88 -3.59 -4.00
C GLN A 98 -12.61 -2.29 -3.62
N GLY A 99 -11.98 -1.13 -3.84
CA GLY A 99 -12.55 0.15 -3.45
C GLY A 99 -11.50 1.22 -3.12
N LEU A 100 -11.98 2.30 -2.49
CA LEU A 100 -11.20 3.50 -2.20
C LEU A 100 -11.25 3.84 -0.70
N ALA A 101 -10.08 3.97 -0.08
CA ALA A 101 -9.91 4.46 1.29
C ALA A 101 -9.39 5.90 1.28
N ASP A 102 -10.27 6.85 1.61
CA ASP A 102 -9.88 8.23 1.92
C ASP A 102 -9.44 8.30 3.38
N MET A 103 -8.18 8.66 3.62
CA MET A 103 -7.55 8.64 4.93
C MET A 103 -7.33 10.04 5.52
N ARG A 104 -7.80 11.08 4.83
CA ARG A 104 -7.64 12.46 5.27
C ARG A 104 -8.38 12.64 6.60
N ARG A 105 -7.69 13.23 7.58
CA ARG A 105 -8.20 13.51 8.93
C ARG A 105 -8.51 12.27 9.80
N MET A 106 -8.10 11.08 9.38
CA MET A 106 -8.27 9.87 10.17
C MET A 106 -7.09 9.65 11.14
N GLY A 107 -7.40 9.20 12.35
CA GLY A 107 -6.38 8.64 13.26
C GLY A 107 -5.93 7.25 12.80
N PRO A 108 -4.79 6.71 13.27
CA PRO A 108 -4.26 5.44 12.75
C PRO A 108 -5.19 4.23 12.97
N ALA A 109 -5.96 4.21 14.05
CA ALA A 109 -6.93 3.15 14.31
C ALA A 109 -8.12 3.17 13.34
N GLU A 110 -8.59 4.35 12.95
CA GLU A 110 -9.66 4.51 11.96
C GLU A 110 -9.14 4.23 10.55
N ARG A 111 -7.94 4.71 10.25
CA ARG A 111 -7.24 4.48 8.99
C ARG A 111 -7.05 3.00 8.71
N SER A 112 -6.49 2.25 9.66
CA SER A 112 -6.26 0.81 9.52
C SER A 112 -7.54 0.02 9.28
N ARG A 113 -8.62 0.34 9.99
CA ARG A 113 -9.93 -0.25 9.72
C ARG A 113 -10.43 0.09 8.32
N THR A 114 -10.33 1.36 7.92
CA THR A 114 -10.79 1.83 6.60
C THR A 114 -10.04 1.16 5.45
N ILE A 115 -8.72 1.02 5.55
CA ILE A 115 -7.90 0.31 4.55
C ILE A 115 -8.30 -1.16 4.46
N ILE A 116 -8.50 -1.85 5.59
CA ILE A 116 -8.93 -3.26 5.60
C ILE A 116 -10.29 -3.42 4.93
N GLU A 117 -11.26 -2.58 5.30
CA GLU A 117 -12.63 -2.74 4.82
C GLU A 117 -12.81 -2.34 3.35
N LYS A 118 -12.07 -1.32 2.88
CA LYS A 118 -12.26 -0.76 1.54
C LYS A 118 -11.24 -1.22 0.51
N CYS A 119 -9.99 -1.51 0.92
CA CYS A 119 -8.89 -1.74 -0.01
C CYS A 119 -8.36 -3.18 0.03
N ALA A 120 -8.40 -3.86 1.17
CA ALA A 120 -7.88 -5.22 1.26
C ALA A 120 -8.80 -6.23 0.56
N HIS A 121 -8.21 -7.24 -0.07
CA HIS A 121 -8.94 -8.34 -0.69
C HIS A 121 -9.71 -9.15 0.36
N PRO A 122 -10.98 -9.56 0.11
CA PRO A 122 -11.82 -10.26 1.07
C PRO A 122 -11.15 -11.48 1.72
N ALA A 123 -10.33 -12.20 0.96
CA ALA A 123 -9.58 -13.36 1.44
C ALA A 123 -8.53 -13.03 2.51
N TYR A 124 -7.95 -11.83 2.49
CA TYR A 124 -6.92 -11.38 3.44
C TYR A 124 -7.49 -10.55 4.60
N ARG A 125 -8.71 -10.00 4.49
CA ARG A 125 -9.35 -9.21 5.56
C ARG A 125 -9.39 -9.93 6.91
N PRO A 126 -9.78 -11.22 7.03
CA PRO A 126 -9.80 -11.91 8.31
C PRO A 126 -8.45 -11.93 9.02
N TYR A 127 -7.37 -12.17 8.26
CA TYR A 127 -6.00 -12.14 8.79
C TYR A 127 -5.63 -10.75 9.31
N LEU A 128 -5.89 -9.69 8.52
CA LEU A 128 -5.55 -8.31 8.90
C LEU A 128 -6.35 -7.82 10.12
N ARG A 129 -7.64 -8.19 10.22
CA ARG A 129 -8.46 -7.90 11.41
C ARG A 129 -7.88 -8.59 12.65
N ARG A 130 -7.56 -9.89 12.54
CA ARG A 130 -6.93 -10.65 13.64
C ARG A 130 -5.58 -10.05 14.06
N TYR A 131 -4.77 -9.60 13.10
CA TYR A 131 -3.52 -8.90 13.39
C TYR A 131 -3.75 -7.66 14.26
N LEU A 132 -4.72 -6.81 13.91
CA LEU A 132 -5.06 -5.64 14.72
C LEU A 132 -5.61 -6.02 16.09
N GLU A 133 -6.48 -7.02 16.18
CA GLU A 133 -7.13 -7.45 17.43
C GLU A 133 -6.12 -7.95 18.46
N THR A 134 -5.18 -8.80 18.02
CA THR A 134 -4.13 -9.42 18.84
C THR A 134 -2.98 -8.46 19.18
N SER A 135 -2.78 -7.40 18.38
CA SER A 135 -1.73 -6.42 18.62
C SER A 135 -1.99 -5.55 19.86
N ARG A 136 -0.91 -5.20 20.56
CA ARG A 136 -0.93 -4.32 21.74
C ARG A 136 -1.69 -3.03 21.43
N LYS A 137 -2.55 -2.60 22.36
CA LYS A 137 -3.26 -1.32 22.25
C LYS A 137 -2.28 -0.17 22.46
N GLY A 138 -2.25 0.77 21.53
CA GLY A 138 -1.42 1.98 21.51
C GLY A 138 -1.92 2.94 20.42
N HIS A 139 -1.16 4.01 20.14
CA HIS A 139 -1.48 4.91 19.03
C HIS A 139 -1.48 4.17 17.68
N LEU A 140 -0.48 3.29 17.50
CA LEU A 140 -0.40 2.27 16.45
C LEU A 140 -0.52 0.89 17.10
N ARG A 141 -1.29 -0.01 16.47
CA ARG A 141 -1.48 -1.40 16.95
C ARG A 141 -0.55 -2.33 16.18
N HIS A 142 0.73 -2.34 16.57
CA HIS A 142 1.73 -3.22 15.97
C HIS A 142 2.13 -4.35 16.92
N ASN A 143 2.42 -5.49 16.33
CA ASN A 143 3.14 -6.58 16.96
C ASN A 143 4.43 -6.83 16.14
N LEU A 144 5.58 -6.59 16.78
CA LEU A 144 6.90 -6.71 16.16
C LEU A 144 7.33 -8.17 15.93
N GLU A 145 6.74 -9.12 16.65
CA GLU A 145 7.07 -10.54 16.49
C GLU A 145 6.56 -11.10 15.15
N ASN A 146 5.46 -10.56 14.63
CA ASN A 146 4.76 -11.08 13.46
C ASN A 146 4.33 -10.00 12.44
N CYS A 147 4.79 -8.75 12.53
CA CYS A 147 4.47 -7.72 11.52
C CYS A 147 4.91 -8.10 10.09
N PHE A 148 5.97 -8.89 9.95
CA PHE A 148 6.48 -9.40 8.68
C PHE A 148 6.13 -10.86 8.42
N GLU A 149 5.12 -11.42 9.11
CA GLU A 149 4.72 -12.83 8.94
C GLU A 149 4.31 -13.13 7.49
N LEU A 150 3.56 -12.24 6.84
CA LEU A 150 3.17 -12.43 5.44
C LEU A 150 4.38 -12.53 4.50
N HIS A 151 5.36 -11.63 4.63
CA HIS A 151 6.60 -11.65 3.85
C HIS A 151 7.43 -12.91 4.13
N ARG A 152 7.53 -13.31 5.40
CA ARG A 152 8.22 -14.55 5.80
C ARG A 152 7.55 -15.78 5.21
N ASN A 153 6.22 -15.82 5.20
CA ASN A 153 5.46 -16.91 4.60
C ASN A 153 5.65 -16.95 3.09
N LEU A 154 5.66 -15.79 2.43
CA LEU A 154 5.93 -15.70 0.99
C LEU A 154 7.31 -16.28 0.65
N GLN A 155 8.35 -15.96 1.43
CA GLN A 155 9.70 -16.50 1.24
C GLN A 155 9.79 -18.01 1.51
N ARG A 156 9.07 -18.52 2.52
CA ARG A 156 9.14 -19.92 2.95
C ARG A 156 8.27 -20.87 2.12
N TYR A 157 7.08 -20.42 1.75
CA TYR A 157 6.01 -21.27 1.18
C TYR A 157 5.57 -20.81 -0.21
N GLY A 158 6.07 -19.68 -0.71
CA GLY A 158 5.66 -19.13 -2.01
C GLY A 158 4.30 -18.43 -2.01
N ALA A 159 3.65 -18.28 -0.84
CA ALA A 159 2.40 -17.56 -0.65
C ALA A 159 2.36 -16.92 0.75
N MET A 160 1.74 -15.74 0.86
CA MET A 160 1.61 -15.01 2.12
C MET A 160 0.71 -15.73 3.13
N LEU A 161 -0.33 -16.42 2.64
CA LEU A 161 -1.19 -17.31 3.41
C LEU A 161 -1.20 -18.68 2.71
N PRO A 162 -0.37 -19.64 3.15
CA PRO A 162 -0.22 -20.94 2.47
C PRO A 162 -1.51 -21.77 2.41
N ASP A 163 -2.37 -21.64 3.42
CA ASP A 163 -3.64 -22.37 3.50
C ASP A 163 -4.77 -21.71 2.69
N LEU A 164 -4.53 -20.53 2.13
CA LEU A 164 -5.53 -19.77 1.40
C LEU A 164 -5.67 -20.30 -0.03
N LYS A 165 -6.87 -20.79 -0.37
CA LYS A 165 -7.26 -21.15 -1.74
C LYS A 165 -8.21 -20.08 -2.28
N ILE A 166 -7.76 -19.33 -3.28
CA ILE A 166 -8.60 -18.38 -4.01
C ILE A 166 -9.08 -19.11 -5.28
N SER A 167 -10.40 -19.18 -5.51
CA SER A 167 -10.96 -19.75 -6.73
C SER A 167 -10.70 -18.82 -7.93
N GLU A 168 -10.42 -19.42 -9.09
CA GLU A 168 -10.03 -18.76 -10.35
C GLU A 168 -11.08 -17.74 -10.89
N GLU A 169 -12.30 -17.71 -10.35
CA GLU A 169 -13.38 -16.81 -10.80
C GLU A 169 -13.10 -15.32 -10.56
N THR A 170 -12.12 -14.97 -9.72
CA THR A 170 -11.74 -13.56 -9.46
C THR A 170 -10.66 -13.05 -10.43
N GLU A 171 -10.12 -13.90 -11.30
CA GLU A 171 -8.95 -13.61 -12.14
C GLU A 171 -9.23 -12.70 -13.35
N THR A 172 -10.50 -12.55 -13.76
CA THR A 172 -10.84 -11.85 -15.02
C THR A 172 -10.61 -10.33 -14.99
N VAL A 173 -10.35 -9.72 -13.83
CA VAL A 173 -10.12 -8.27 -13.70
C VAL A 173 -8.63 -7.91 -13.63
N THR A 174 -7.73 -8.88 -13.39
CA THR A 174 -6.32 -8.58 -13.05
C THR A 174 -5.34 -8.73 -14.23
N THR A 175 -5.78 -9.18 -15.40
CA THR A 175 -4.90 -9.44 -16.57
C THR A 175 -4.62 -8.22 -17.46
N CYS A 176 -5.07 -7.02 -17.09
CA CYS A 176 -4.72 -5.78 -17.79
C CYS A 176 -3.57 -5.04 -17.10
N ALA A 177 -2.37 -5.62 -17.09
CA ALA A 177 -1.11 -4.92 -16.84
C ALA A 177 0.07 -5.66 -17.48
#